data_AF-A0A1J4K2M9-F1
#
_entry.id   AF-A0A1J4K2M9-F1
#
_cell.length_a   1.000
_cell.length_b   1.000
_cell.length_c   1.000
_cell.angle_alpha   90.00
_cell.angle_beta   90.00
_cell.angle_gamma   90.00
#
_symmetry.space_group_name_H-M   'P 1'
#
loop_
_entity.id
_entity.type
_entity.pdbx_description
1 polymer ?
#
loop_
_entity_poly.entity_id
_entity_poly.type
_entity_poly.pdbx_seq_one_letter_code
_entity_poly.pdbx_strand_id
1 'polypeptide(L)'
;MESSQYLNRDSESNILSKILKKQFGVFNIENYDKDFSFIFIFENWEKDKQNNFSRRLPLHGKRFEIKVPRFIADLISPNVVKLHNVDKTIRSYKIHLDLSFFNFCGTDEYQMAHDFSCYFQSIFYQNETYEVNTSSKQNSHFFRLILILLGNLEFLSEVLPEDRLNNTNIFERIKNKFQYYKLLERCVTNKSTTNDLQDNYDMCRVHRNFGLFHMDLQYFKKEIKFIAQHFYEIEIKKLKDLPFEMILKIIKNKHLCLENETQLYHFIKEMILISKDYYSLFSFIDFTFLKEEDIDDFITTFNFEYLDKSIWSRICSYFSENHKFIQSMKTCK
;
A
#
# COMPACT_ATOMS: atom_id res chain seq x y z
N MET A 1 -1.78 48.28 -3.86
CA MET A 1 -2.59 47.15 -4.36
C MET A 1 -1.62 46.05 -4.74
N GLU A 2 -1.31 45.15 -3.82
CA GLU A 2 -0.59 43.91 -4.12
C GLU A 2 -0.85 42.89 -2.99
N SER A 3 -1.53 41.82 -3.39
CA SER A 3 -1.25 40.42 -3.01
C SER A 3 -1.25 40.03 -1.52
N SER A 4 -2.42 40.10 -0.90
CA SER A 4 -2.84 39.20 0.18
C SER A 4 -3.13 37.79 -0.37
N GLN A 5 -2.15 36.87 -0.39
CA GLN A 5 -2.42 35.44 -0.63
C GLN A 5 -1.32 34.46 -0.13
N TYR A 6 -0.48 34.87 0.83
CA TYR A 6 0.50 33.99 1.49
C TYR A 6 0.06 33.66 2.93
N LEU A 7 -1.10 33.01 3.10
CA LEU A 7 -1.55 32.48 4.38
C LEU A 7 -2.47 31.29 4.10
N ASN A 8 -1.90 30.09 3.99
CA ASN A 8 -2.50 28.79 4.32
C ASN A 8 -1.79 27.66 3.54
N ARG A 9 -0.76 27.05 4.15
CA ARG A 9 -0.36 25.65 3.88
C ARG A 9 0.66 25.06 4.87
N ASP A 10 0.68 25.55 6.12
CA ASP A 10 1.59 25.07 7.19
C ASP A 10 0.86 24.57 8.45
N SER A 11 -0.46 24.30 8.38
CA SER A 11 -1.33 24.32 9.57
C SER A 11 -1.96 23.01 10.01
N GLU A 12 -1.55 21.82 9.57
CA GLU A 12 -2.13 20.57 10.11
C GLU A 12 -1.09 19.54 10.59
N SER A 13 -0.01 19.30 9.84
CA SER A 13 1.12 18.45 10.30
C SER A 13 1.85 19.03 11.53
N ASN A 14 1.82 20.35 11.66
CA ASN A 14 2.35 21.09 12.80
C ASN A 14 1.42 21.02 14.03
N ILE A 15 0.13 20.75 13.85
CA ILE A 15 -0.84 20.68 14.95
C ILE A 15 -0.80 19.31 15.61
N LEU A 16 -0.77 18.22 14.85
CA LEU A 16 -0.65 16.87 15.42
C LEU A 16 0.71 16.64 16.08
N SER A 17 1.80 17.10 15.47
CA SER A 17 3.12 17.06 16.10
C SER A 17 3.20 17.97 17.32
N LYS A 18 2.55 19.15 17.33
CA LYS A 18 2.42 19.98 18.53
C LYS A 18 1.49 19.37 19.57
N ILE A 19 0.42 18.66 19.21
CA ILE A 19 -0.50 18.00 20.14
C ILE A 19 0.17 16.79 20.76
N LEU A 20 0.89 15.97 19.98
CA LEU A 20 1.71 14.87 20.48
C LEU A 20 2.86 15.41 21.34
N LYS A 21 3.57 16.47 20.92
CA LYS A 21 4.56 17.16 21.77
C LYS A 21 3.93 17.85 22.99
N LYS A 22 2.66 18.25 22.96
CA LYS A 22 1.97 18.88 24.10
C LYS A 22 1.42 17.84 25.08
N GLN A 23 0.96 16.69 24.60
CA GLN A 23 0.45 15.60 25.44
C GLN A 23 1.56 14.68 25.94
N PHE A 24 2.61 14.44 25.14
CA PHE A 24 3.76 13.61 25.53
C PHE A 24 5.01 14.42 25.91
N GLY A 25 5.16 15.68 25.49
CA GLY A 25 6.31 16.50 25.90
C GLY A 25 6.26 16.95 27.36
N VAL A 26 5.14 16.72 28.07
CA VAL A 26 5.05 16.85 29.53
C VAL A 26 5.49 15.56 30.24
N PHE A 27 5.51 14.42 29.55
CA PHE A 27 6.06 13.19 30.09
C PHE A 27 7.57 13.19 29.88
N ASN A 28 8.32 13.58 30.92
CA ASN A 28 9.74 13.26 30.95
C ASN A 28 9.88 11.74 31.14
N ILE A 29 10.07 11.03 30.02
CA ILE A 29 10.25 9.57 29.96
C ILE A 29 11.51 9.15 30.75
N GLU A 30 12.45 10.05 31.00
CA GLU A 30 13.64 9.77 31.82
C GLU A 30 13.32 9.40 33.26
N ASN A 31 12.19 9.85 33.78
CA ASN A 31 11.76 9.56 35.15
C ASN A 31 11.11 8.18 35.31
N TYR A 32 10.89 7.45 34.21
CA TYR A 32 10.26 6.14 34.21
C TYR A 32 11.29 5.04 33.93
N ASP A 33 11.06 3.86 34.50
CA ASP A 33 11.94 2.71 34.29
C ASP A 33 11.99 2.34 32.81
N LYS A 34 13.19 2.22 32.25
CA LYS A 34 13.44 1.91 30.82
C LYS A 34 13.70 0.42 30.66
N ASP A 35 12.70 -0.37 31.00
CA ASP A 35 12.75 -1.83 31.17
C ASP A 35 12.44 -2.62 29.88
N PHE A 36 12.05 -1.93 28.81
CA PHE A 36 11.72 -2.53 27.52
C PHE A 36 12.62 -2.03 26.37
N SER A 37 13.10 -2.94 25.54
CA SER A 37 14.03 -2.64 24.44
C SER A 37 13.42 -2.84 23.06
N PHE A 38 13.38 -1.80 22.24
CA PHE A 38 13.25 -1.93 20.80
C PHE A 38 14.62 -2.18 20.18
N ILE A 39 14.78 -3.30 19.48
CA ILE A 39 16.05 -3.70 18.86
C ILE A 39 15.87 -3.71 17.34
N PHE A 40 16.46 -2.74 16.67
CA PHE A 40 16.51 -2.67 15.21
C PHE A 40 17.74 -3.41 14.70
N ILE A 41 17.54 -4.30 13.75
CA ILE A 41 18.61 -5.08 13.12
C ILE A 41 18.61 -4.69 11.65
N PHE A 42 19.68 -4.03 11.21
CA PHE A 42 19.84 -3.63 9.82
C PHE A 42 20.37 -4.82 9.00
N GLU A 43 19.64 -5.19 7.96
CA GLU A 43 19.96 -6.30 7.08
C GLU A 43 19.99 -5.79 5.63
N ASN A 44 20.70 -6.46 4.72
CA ASN A 44 20.65 -6.11 3.30
C ASN A 44 20.32 -7.37 2.51
N TRP A 45 19.04 -7.51 2.18
CA TRP A 45 18.52 -8.77 1.66
C TRP A 45 18.76 -8.98 0.15
N GLU A 46 19.20 -7.94 -0.57
CA GLU A 46 19.52 -8.05 -2.01
C GLU A 46 20.93 -8.60 -2.25
N LYS A 47 21.88 -8.34 -1.34
CA LYS A 47 23.25 -8.87 -1.42
C LYS A 47 23.42 -10.25 -0.79
N ASP A 48 22.48 -10.72 0.03
CA ASP A 48 22.52 -12.09 0.57
C ASP A 48 22.20 -13.16 -0.49
N LYS A 49 21.50 -12.79 -1.58
CA LYS A 49 21.20 -13.70 -2.71
C LYS A 49 22.37 -13.88 -3.67
N GLN A 50 23.25 -12.89 -3.76
CA GLN A 50 24.46 -12.97 -4.57
C GLN A 50 25.58 -13.34 -3.61
N ASN A 51 26.03 -14.60 -3.60
CA ASN A 51 27.17 -15.14 -2.84
C ASN A 51 28.53 -14.46 -3.19
N ASN A 52 28.55 -13.14 -3.35
CA ASN A 52 29.71 -12.35 -3.68
C ASN A 52 30.28 -11.82 -2.36
N PHE A 53 31.28 -12.53 -1.85
CA PHE A 53 32.11 -12.19 -0.69
C PHE A 53 32.79 -10.80 -0.76
N SER A 54 32.60 -10.02 -1.83
CA SER A 54 33.47 -8.89 -2.15
C SER A 54 32.98 -7.53 -1.66
N ARG A 55 31.83 -7.41 -0.97
CA ARG A 55 31.45 -6.16 -0.27
C ARG A 55 30.39 -6.44 0.81
N ARG A 56 30.81 -6.97 1.97
CA ARG A 56 29.98 -6.90 3.19
C ARG A 56 29.75 -5.42 3.49
N LEU A 57 28.50 -4.98 3.43
CA LEU A 57 28.12 -3.60 3.70
C LEU A 57 28.35 -3.28 5.19
N PRO A 58 29.01 -2.17 5.57
CA PRO A 58 29.27 -1.79 6.96
C PRO A 58 28.10 -1.76 7.95
N LEU A 59 26.84 -1.78 7.51
CA LEU A 59 25.65 -1.78 8.38
C LEU A 59 24.93 -3.13 8.47
N HIS A 60 25.24 -4.08 7.59
CA HIS A 60 24.60 -5.39 7.64
C HIS A 60 24.94 -6.09 8.97
N GLY A 61 23.91 -6.50 9.70
CA GLY A 61 24.01 -7.09 11.04
C GLY A 61 24.23 -6.09 12.17
N LYS A 62 24.34 -4.78 11.89
CA LYS A 62 24.41 -3.77 12.96
C LYS A 62 23.07 -3.69 13.69
N ARG A 63 23.17 -3.49 15.00
CA ARG A 63 22.03 -3.40 15.90
C ARG A 63 21.96 -2.02 16.51
N PHE A 64 20.76 -1.47 16.54
CA PHE A 64 20.44 -0.23 17.21
C PHE A 64 19.36 -0.53 18.25
N GLU A 65 19.65 -0.25 19.52
CA GLU A 65 18.75 -0.52 20.64
C GLU A 65 18.27 0.79 21.25
N ILE A 66 16.97 0.92 21.47
CA ILE A 66 16.35 1.99 22.25
C ILE A 66 15.61 1.36 23.41
N LYS A 67 15.85 1.90 24.61
CA LYS A 67 15.18 1.50 25.84
C LYS A 67 14.08 2.48 26.20
N VAL A 68 12.85 2.02 26.21
CA VAL A 68 11.69 2.81 26.63
C VAL A 68 11.05 2.15 27.84
N PRO A 69 10.21 2.90 28.59
CA PRO A 69 9.32 2.27 29.55
C PRO A 69 8.37 1.32 28.85
N ARG A 70 8.11 0.17 29.48
CA ARG A 70 7.18 -0.83 28.96
C ARG A 70 5.83 -0.27 28.53
N PHE A 71 5.23 0.61 29.34
CA PHE A 71 3.93 1.21 29.00
C PHE A 71 4.00 2.08 27.73
N ILE A 72 5.15 2.72 27.46
CA ILE A 72 5.37 3.46 26.21
C ILE A 72 5.46 2.49 25.05
N ALA A 73 6.18 1.37 25.20
CA ALA A 73 6.26 0.34 24.17
C ALA A 73 4.87 -0.22 23.79
N ASP A 74 4.03 -0.49 24.80
CA ASP A 74 2.63 -0.89 24.61
C ASP A 74 1.80 0.20 23.92
N LEU A 75 2.01 1.46 24.29
CA LEU A 75 1.25 2.57 23.73
C LEU A 75 1.54 2.79 22.24
N ILE A 76 2.82 2.71 21.83
CA ILE A 76 3.23 3.06 20.47
C ILE A 76 3.20 1.89 19.49
N SER A 77 3.14 0.65 19.98
CA SER A 77 3.26 -0.55 19.16
C SER A 77 2.15 -1.57 19.43
N PRO A 78 1.13 -1.66 18.55
CA PRO A 78 0.14 -2.73 18.59
C PRO A 78 0.76 -4.13 18.57
N ASN A 79 1.92 -4.29 17.93
CA ASN A 79 2.65 -5.56 17.91
C ASN A 79 3.20 -5.93 19.29
N VAL A 80 3.74 -4.96 20.04
CA VAL A 80 4.21 -5.19 21.43
C VAL A 80 3.04 -5.51 22.35
N VAL A 81 1.91 -4.81 22.23
CA VAL A 81 0.70 -5.13 23.02
C VAL A 81 0.25 -6.56 22.79
N LYS A 82 0.20 -7.01 21.52
CA LYS A 82 -0.15 -8.40 21.18
C LYS A 82 0.83 -9.38 21.80
N LEU A 83 2.13 -9.08 21.77
CA LEU A 83 3.15 -9.91 22.41
C LEU A 83 2.97 -9.97 23.93
N HIS A 84 2.75 -8.84 24.60
CA HIS A 84 2.53 -8.82 26.05
C HIS A 84 1.22 -9.47 26.49
N ASN A 85 0.20 -9.49 25.63
CA ASN A 85 -1.03 -10.25 25.86
C ASN A 85 -0.77 -11.75 25.87
N VAL A 86 0.21 -12.23 25.09
CA VAL A 86 0.64 -13.64 25.07
C VAL A 86 1.61 -13.93 26.22
N ASP A 87 2.64 -13.09 26.39
CA ASP A 87 3.67 -13.26 27.41
C ASP A 87 4.10 -11.90 27.98
N LYS A 88 3.74 -11.68 29.25
CA LYS A 88 4.07 -10.46 29.99
C LYS A 88 5.54 -10.40 30.44
N THR A 89 6.32 -11.46 30.31
CA THR A 89 7.73 -11.46 30.73
C THR A 89 8.68 -10.94 29.65
N ILE A 90 8.19 -10.79 28.41
CA ILE A 90 8.96 -10.24 27.29
C ILE A 90 9.41 -8.81 27.62
N ARG A 91 10.69 -8.54 27.42
CA ARG A 91 11.33 -7.23 27.66
C ARG A 91 11.95 -6.62 26.41
N SER A 92 11.78 -7.24 25.25
CA SER A 92 12.34 -6.71 24.02
C SER A 92 11.52 -7.07 22.80
N TYR A 93 11.50 -6.18 21.82
CA TYR A 93 10.92 -6.42 20.51
C TYR A 93 11.95 -6.18 19.42
N LYS A 94 12.19 -7.20 18.58
CA LYS A 94 13.15 -7.15 17.48
C LYS A 94 12.46 -6.75 16.17
N ILE A 95 13.05 -5.78 15.48
CA ILE A 95 12.59 -5.26 14.19
C ILE A 95 13.74 -5.43 13.20
N HIS A 96 13.54 -6.28 12.20
CA HIS A 96 14.50 -6.49 11.13
C HIS A 96 14.19 -5.49 10.00
N LEU A 97 15.19 -4.71 9.58
CA LEU A 97 15.06 -3.62 8.62
C LEU A 97 15.90 -3.90 7.36
N ASP A 98 15.31 -3.87 6.17
CA ASP A 98 16.11 -3.90 4.92
C ASP A 98 16.80 -2.54 4.79
N LEU A 99 18.09 -2.54 4.47
CA LEU A 99 18.76 -1.31 4.07
C LEU A 99 18.26 -0.81 2.71
N SER A 100 17.69 -1.72 1.88
CA SER A 100 17.03 -1.31 0.62
C SER A 100 15.84 -0.37 0.85
N PHE A 101 15.26 -0.28 2.06
CA PHE A 101 14.26 0.73 2.43
C PHE A 101 14.76 2.17 2.27
N PHE A 102 16.07 2.40 2.34
CA PHE A 102 16.63 3.75 2.30
C PHE A 102 16.95 4.20 0.88
N ASN A 103 17.01 3.31 -0.12
CA ASN A 103 17.32 3.65 -1.51
C ASN A 103 16.40 4.71 -2.14
N PHE A 104 15.22 4.95 -1.57
CA PHE A 104 14.23 5.90 -2.08
C PHE A 104 14.60 7.38 -1.92
N CYS A 105 15.54 7.75 -1.06
CA CYS A 105 15.88 9.18 -0.87
C CYS A 105 17.16 9.63 -1.59
N GLY A 106 17.70 8.83 -2.52
CA GLY A 106 18.82 9.23 -3.39
C GLY A 106 20.12 9.59 -2.67
N THR A 107 20.21 9.25 -1.38
CA THR A 107 21.35 9.49 -0.49
C THR A 107 22.00 8.16 -0.14
N ASP A 108 23.20 8.21 0.41
CA ASP A 108 23.91 7.00 0.84
C ASP A 108 23.08 6.22 1.88
N GLU A 109 22.83 4.92 1.63
CA GLU A 109 22.02 4.03 2.50
C GLU A 109 22.52 4.12 3.96
N TYR A 110 23.83 4.33 4.15
CA TYR A 110 24.45 4.44 5.47
C TYR A 110 24.07 5.70 6.23
N GLN A 111 24.16 6.85 5.56
CA GLN A 111 23.83 8.12 6.18
C GLN A 111 22.36 8.11 6.60
N MET A 112 21.48 7.56 5.76
CA MET A 112 20.06 7.46 6.10
C MET A 112 19.74 6.51 7.24
N ALA A 113 20.39 5.35 7.32
CA ALA A 113 20.17 4.45 8.45
C ALA A 113 20.67 5.08 9.77
N HIS A 114 21.77 5.84 9.70
CA HIS A 114 22.24 6.65 10.83
C HIS A 114 21.23 7.75 11.20
N ASP A 115 20.79 8.55 10.22
CA ASP A 115 19.81 9.61 10.41
C ASP A 115 18.49 9.09 10.96
N PHE A 116 18.02 7.92 10.49
CA PHE A 116 16.85 7.23 11.00
C PHE A 116 17.04 6.85 12.47
N SER A 117 18.21 6.31 12.83
CA SER A 117 18.51 5.92 14.22
C SER A 117 18.53 7.14 15.13
N CYS A 118 19.20 8.22 14.71
CA CYS A 118 19.23 9.50 15.42
C CYS A 118 17.83 10.11 15.56
N TYR A 119 17.03 10.08 14.48
CA TYR A 119 15.66 10.56 14.49
C TYR A 119 14.80 9.77 15.49
N PHE A 120 14.84 8.43 15.45
CA PHE A 120 14.06 7.61 16.38
C PHE A 120 14.50 7.81 17.84
N GLN A 121 15.81 8.00 18.07
CA GLN A 121 16.33 8.32 19.40
C GLN A 121 15.82 9.67 19.91
N SER A 122 15.80 10.70 19.06
CA SER A 122 15.34 12.05 19.42
C SER A 122 13.85 12.13 19.78
N ILE A 123 13.04 11.15 19.35
CA ILE A 123 11.62 11.06 19.74
C ILE A 123 11.47 10.75 21.23
N PHE A 124 12.36 9.93 21.80
CA PHE A 124 12.25 9.46 23.20
C PHE A 124 13.22 10.12 24.17
N TYR A 125 14.34 10.62 23.68
CA TYR A 125 15.35 11.26 24.52
C TYR A 125 15.55 12.69 24.01
N GLN A 126 15.16 13.67 24.82
CA GLN A 126 15.20 15.09 24.48
C GLN A 126 16.63 15.69 24.50
N ASN A 127 17.68 14.87 24.53
CA ASN A 127 19.03 15.38 24.67
C ASN A 127 19.43 16.25 23.47
N GLU A 128 19.75 17.50 23.79
CA GLU A 128 20.02 18.66 22.91
C GLU A 128 21.23 18.51 21.96
N THR A 129 21.76 17.31 21.74
CA THR A 129 23.07 17.11 21.09
C THR A 129 23.02 16.58 19.66
N TYR A 130 21.84 16.31 19.10
CA TYR A 130 21.73 15.83 17.73
C TYR A 130 20.85 16.76 16.90
N GLU A 131 21.49 17.73 16.26
CA GLU A 131 20.91 18.37 15.08
C GLU A 131 20.77 17.28 14.01
N VAL A 132 19.59 16.67 13.94
CA VAL A 132 19.24 15.81 12.82
C VAL A 132 19.20 16.74 11.59
N ASN A 133 20.29 16.77 10.82
CA ASN A 133 20.44 17.52 9.56
C ASN A 133 19.60 16.90 8.44
N THR A 134 18.35 16.62 8.74
CA THR A 134 17.36 16.06 7.82
C THR A 134 16.34 17.11 7.46
N SER A 135 15.98 17.17 6.18
CA SER A 135 14.85 17.97 5.73
C SER A 135 13.55 17.57 6.45
N SER A 136 12.61 18.50 6.57
CA SER A 136 11.27 18.23 7.11
C SER A 136 10.57 17.04 6.41
N LYS A 137 10.85 16.85 5.11
CA LYS A 137 10.36 15.73 4.30
C LYS A 137 10.95 14.38 4.72
N GLN A 138 12.26 14.32 5.02
CA GLN A 138 12.92 13.10 5.52
C GLN A 138 12.45 12.72 6.92
N ASN A 139 12.29 13.71 7.82
CA ASN A 139 11.72 13.48 9.15
C ASN A 139 10.32 12.88 9.09
N SER A 140 9.47 13.42 8.20
CA SER A 140 8.14 12.85 7.96
C SER A 140 8.23 11.40 7.49
N HIS A 141 9.14 11.10 6.56
CA HIS A 141 9.34 9.74 6.06
C HIS A 141 9.80 8.76 7.15
N PHE A 142 10.78 9.13 7.98
CA PHE A 142 11.25 8.28 9.07
C PHE A 142 10.17 8.03 10.12
N PHE A 143 9.43 9.06 10.52
CA PHE A 143 8.31 8.91 11.44
C PHE A 143 7.27 7.91 10.92
N ARG A 144 6.94 8.01 9.64
CA ARG A 144 6.00 7.13 8.95
C ARG A 144 6.50 5.68 8.93
N LEU A 145 7.78 5.47 8.62
CA LEU A 145 8.42 4.15 8.68
C LEU A 145 8.33 3.54 10.08
N ILE A 146 8.66 4.31 11.11
CA ILE A 146 8.57 3.90 12.52
C ILE A 146 7.16 3.40 12.84
N LEU A 147 6.14 4.21 12.56
CA LEU A 147 4.74 3.85 12.87
C LEU A 147 4.34 2.53 12.22
N ILE A 148 4.72 2.35 10.96
CA ILE A 148 4.42 1.14 10.18
C ILE A 148 5.12 -0.09 10.77
N LEU A 149 6.41 0.00 11.10
CA LEU A 149 7.19 -1.10 11.68
C LEU A 149 6.66 -1.54 13.07
N LEU A 150 6.12 -0.58 13.82
CA LEU A 150 5.51 -0.82 15.12
C LEU A 150 4.09 -1.42 15.03
N GLY A 151 3.52 -1.53 13.83
CA GLY A 151 2.23 -2.18 13.57
C GLY A 151 1.06 -1.22 13.36
N ASN A 152 1.30 0.08 13.24
CA ASN A 152 0.26 1.09 13.04
C ASN A 152 -0.03 1.28 11.53
N LEU A 153 -0.53 0.22 10.89
CA LEU A 153 -0.77 0.20 9.43
C LEU A 153 -1.85 1.20 8.96
N GLU A 154 -2.74 1.63 9.84
CA GLU A 154 -3.76 2.66 9.56
C GLU A 154 -3.17 3.96 9.02
N PHE A 155 -1.99 4.32 9.52
CA PHE A 155 -1.30 5.51 9.07
C PHE A 155 -0.82 5.41 7.63
N LEU A 156 -0.73 4.23 6.99
CA LEU A 156 -0.40 4.11 5.56
C LEU A 156 -1.31 4.97 4.66
N SER A 157 -2.55 5.20 5.09
CA SER A 157 -3.49 6.05 4.38
C SER A 157 -3.19 7.57 4.50
N GLU A 158 -2.50 7.97 5.57
CA GLU A 158 -2.09 9.34 5.94
C GLU A 158 -0.61 9.62 5.62
N VAL A 159 0.18 8.56 5.42
CA VAL A 159 1.64 8.50 5.24
C VAL A 159 2.13 9.05 3.89
N LEU A 160 1.28 9.59 3.01
CA LEU A 160 1.72 10.18 1.74
C LEU A 160 1.19 11.62 1.64
N PRO A 161 2.00 12.55 1.10
CA PRO A 161 1.76 13.99 1.21
C PRO A 161 0.31 14.37 0.90
N GLU A 162 -0.20 15.37 1.63
CA GLU A 162 -1.54 15.97 1.49
C GLU A 162 -1.71 16.71 0.15
N ASP A 163 -0.96 16.34 -0.87
CA ASP A 163 -1.21 16.82 -2.21
C ASP A 163 -2.58 16.29 -2.63
N ARG A 164 -3.45 17.22 -3.07
CA ARG A 164 -4.72 16.88 -3.69
C ARG A 164 -4.45 15.82 -4.77
N LEU A 165 -5.20 14.72 -4.73
CA LEU A 165 -5.05 13.65 -5.72
C LEU A 165 -5.27 14.24 -7.12
N ASN A 166 -4.35 13.92 -8.04
CA ASN A 166 -4.40 14.27 -9.44
C ASN A 166 -3.86 13.11 -10.28
N ASN A 167 -4.07 13.17 -11.60
CA ASN A 167 -3.72 12.06 -12.51
C ASN A 167 -2.21 11.78 -12.59
N THR A 168 -1.36 12.70 -12.12
CA THR A 168 0.10 12.54 -12.11
C THR A 168 0.61 11.92 -10.81
N ASN A 169 0.06 12.32 -9.66
CA ASN A 169 0.53 11.88 -8.35
C ASN A 169 -0.07 10.53 -7.91
N ILE A 170 -1.23 10.14 -8.42
CA ILE A 170 -1.95 8.99 -7.86
C ILE A 170 -1.20 7.67 -8.08
N PHE A 171 -0.62 7.48 -9.26
CA PHE A 171 0.14 6.28 -9.58
C PHE A 171 1.45 6.22 -8.81
N GLU A 172 2.11 7.37 -8.61
CA GLU A 172 3.30 7.46 -7.76
C GLU A 172 2.94 7.14 -6.31
N ARG A 173 1.83 7.68 -5.81
CA ARG A 173 1.31 7.40 -4.46
C ARG A 173 1.02 5.92 -4.27
N ILE A 174 0.35 5.31 -5.23
CA ILE A 174 0.06 3.88 -5.25
C ILE A 174 1.36 3.06 -5.23
N LYS A 175 2.30 3.38 -6.13
CA LYS A 175 3.61 2.71 -6.23
C LYS A 175 4.38 2.79 -4.91
N ASN A 176 4.39 3.95 -4.27
CA ASN A 176 5.05 4.14 -2.98
C ASN A 176 4.38 3.28 -1.89
N LYS A 177 3.04 3.21 -1.84
CA LYS A 177 2.34 2.29 -0.92
C LYS A 177 2.69 0.83 -1.19
N PHE A 178 2.69 0.40 -2.45
CA PHE A 178 3.10 -0.96 -2.84
C PHE A 178 4.50 -1.29 -2.36
N GLN A 179 5.43 -0.34 -2.48
CA GLN A 179 6.79 -0.51 -1.99
C GLN A 179 6.81 -0.69 -0.47
N TYR A 180 6.12 0.15 0.31
CA TYR A 180 6.00 -0.05 1.76
C TYR A 180 5.42 -1.42 2.14
N TYR A 181 4.41 -1.90 1.41
CA TYR A 181 3.84 -3.24 1.63
C TYR A 181 4.85 -4.35 1.38
N LYS A 182 5.53 -4.32 0.25
CA LYS A 182 6.57 -5.31 -0.11
C LYS A 182 7.70 -5.31 0.92
N LEU A 183 8.02 -4.14 1.42
CA LEU A 183 9.05 -3.92 2.41
C LEU A 183 8.65 -4.47 3.79
N LEU A 184 7.41 -4.20 4.24
CA LEU A 184 6.81 -4.83 5.41
C LEU A 184 6.81 -6.36 5.33
N GLU A 185 6.44 -6.92 4.18
CA GLU A 185 6.42 -8.35 3.95
C GLU A 185 7.80 -8.98 4.18
N ARG A 186 8.88 -8.33 3.71
CA ARG A 186 10.26 -8.79 3.95
C ARG A 186 10.62 -8.77 5.44
N CYS A 187 10.19 -7.75 6.18
CA CYS A 187 10.41 -7.65 7.62
C CYS A 187 9.66 -8.71 8.45
N VAL A 188 8.55 -9.26 7.92
CA VAL A 188 7.70 -10.23 8.61
C VAL A 188 8.03 -11.67 8.22
N THR A 189 8.15 -11.97 6.93
CA THR A 189 8.33 -13.34 6.41
C THR A 189 9.67 -13.97 6.81
N ASN A 190 10.71 -13.15 7.04
CA ASN A 190 12.02 -13.62 7.48
C ASN A 190 12.12 -13.79 9.02
N LYS A 191 11.08 -13.45 9.80
CA LYS A 191 11.00 -13.84 11.22
C LYS A 191 10.83 -15.37 11.38
N SER A 192 10.19 -16.00 10.40
CA SER A 192 9.87 -17.44 10.38
C SER A 192 11.01 -18.34 9.89
N THR A 193 12.09 -17.78 9.32
CA THR A 193 13.28 -18.56 8.90
C THR A 193 14.34 -18.68 10.00
N THR A 194 14.13 -18.06 11.16
CA THR A 194 14.88 -18.36 12.38
C THR A 194 13.99 -19.20 13.30
N ASN A 195 14.15 -20.53 13.19
CA ASN A 195 13.67 -21.62 14.04
C ASN A 195 12.61 -21.32 15.12
N ASP A 196 11.57 -22.16 15.10
CA ASP A 196 10.55 -22.39 16.13
C ASP A 196 9.24 -21.60 15.98
N LEU A 197 8.31 -22.18 15.22
CA LEU A 197 6.98 -22.63 15.69
C LEU A 197 6.13 -23.00 14.46
N GLN A 198 6.13 -24.30 14.18
CA GLN A 198 5.14 -24.97 13.35
C GLN A 198 3.83 -24.98 14.13
N ASP A 199 2.99 -23.96 14.00
CA ASP A 199 1.56 -24.11 14.30
C ASP A 199 0.75 -22.96 13.69
N ASN A 200 -0.35 -23.35 13.04
CA ASN A 200 -1.40 -22.54 12.41
C ASN A 200 -1.17 -22.09 10.94
N TYR A 201 -0.79 -23.06 10.10
CA TYR A 201 -0.60 -22.91 8.64
C TYR A 201 -1.85 -23.18 7.78
N ASP A 202 -3.07 -23.02 8.32
CA ASP A 202 -4.30 -23.42 7.63
C ASP A 202 -5.07 -22.30 6.90
N MET A 203 -4.51 -21.09 6.73
CA MET A 203 -5.19 -20.02 5.98
C MET A 203 -4.48 -19.55 4.70
N CYS A 204 -3.35 -20.15 4.31
CA CYS A 204 -2.47 -19.61 3.26
C CYS A 204 -2.28 -20.48 2.00
N ARG A 205 -3.19 -21.43 1.70
CA ARG A 205 -2.98 -22.40 0.60
C ARG A 205 -3.69 -22.17 -0.73
N VAL A 206 -4.35 -21.04 -0.98
CA VAL A 206 -4.99 -20.83 -2.30
C VAL A 206 -4.70 -19.45 -2.87
N HIS A 207 -3.55 -19.31 -3.53
CA HIS A 207 -3.35 -18.78 -4.89
C HIS A 207 -1.90 -18.28 -5.05
N ARG A 208 -1.16 -19.01 -5.89
CA ARG A 208 0.26 -18.83 -6.18
C ARG A 208 0.46 -17.58 -7.04
N ASN A 209 1.12 -16.54 -6.53
CA ASN A 209 2.17 -15.74 -7.22
C ASN A 209 2.54 -14.39 -6.56
N PHE A 210 1.99 -14.03 -5.41
CA PHE A 210 2.52 -12.92 -4.59
C PHE A 210 2.60 -13.38 -3.14
N GLY A 211 3.75 -13.18 -2.50
CA GLY A 211 4.05 -13.73 -1.18
C GLY A 211 3.11 -13.19 -0.09
N LEU A 212 2.78 -14.10 0.82
CA LEU A 212 2.51 -14.05 2.27
C LEU A 212 1.91 -12.83 2.99
N PHE A 213 1.68 -11.69 2.35
CA PHE A 213 0.88 -10.58 2.86
C PHE A 213 -0.16 -10.21 1.80
N HIS A 214 -1.41 -10.66 1.96
CA HIS A 214 -2.50 -10.16 1.12
C HIS A 214 -2.57 -8.64 1.33
N MET A 215 -2.27 -7.86 0.30
CA MET A 215 -2.37 -6.42 0.38
C MET A 215 -3.78 -6.05 0.81
N ASP A 216 -3.90 -5.41 1.96
CA ASP A 216 -5.18 -4.92 2.39
C ASP A 216 -5.51 -3.64 1.62
N LEU A 217 -6.30 -3.80 0.55
CA LEU A 217 -6.74 -2.68 -0.29
C LEU A 217 -7.62 -1.68 0.47
N GLN A 218 -7.98 -1.92 1.74
CA GLN A 218 -8.65 -0.91 2.56
C GLN A 218 -7.82 0.38 2.68
N TYR A 219 -6.49 0.26 2.66
CA TYR A 219 -5.59 1.41 2.75
C TYR A 219 -5.42 2.16 1.42
N PHE A 220 -6.00 1.64 0.33
CA PHE A 220 -6.03 2.26 -0.99
C PHE A 220 -7.42 2.82 -1.35
N LYS A 221 -8.37 2.85 -0.41
CA LYS A 221 -9.76 3.30 -0.67
C LYS A 221 -9.83 4.69 -1.32
N LYS A 222 -8.98 5.63 -0.90
CA LYS A 222 -8.95 7.00 -1.44
C LYS A 222 -8.48 7.00 -2.90
N GLU A 223 -7.43 6.26 -3.19
CA GLU A 223 -6.85 6.13 -4.52
C GLU A 223 -7.78 5.36 -5.46
N ILE A 224 -8.35 4.24 -5.01
CA ILE A 224 -9.33 3.45 -5.77
C ILE A 224 -10.55 4.31 -6.12
N LYS A 225 -11.05 5.11 -5.16
CA LYS A 225 -12.18 6.01 -5.41
C LYS A 225 -11.83 7.07 -6.45
N PHE A 226 -10.65 7.68 -6.35
CA PHE A 226 -10.21 8.69 -7.31
C PHE A 226 -10.04 8.11 -8.71
N ILE A 227 -9.37 6.95 -8.84
CA ILE A 227 -9.21 6.28 -10.14
C ILE A 227 -10.57 5.93 -10.74
N ALA A 228 -11.52 5.45 -9.94
CA ALA A 228 -12.87 5.16 -10.42
C ALA A 228 -13.56 6.43 -10.96
N GLN A 229 -13.44 7.56 -10.26
CA GLN A 229 -14.05 8.83 -10.67
C GLN A 229 -13.43 9.45 -11.92
N HIS A 230 -12.12 9.24 -12.13
CA HIS A 230 -11.37 9.80 -13.24
C HIS A 230 -10.97 8.74 -14.28
N PHE A 231 -11.65 7.59 -14.32
CA PHE A 231 -11.25 6.46 -15.16
C PHE A 231 -11.17 6.86 -16.64
N TYR A 232 -12.09 7.71 -17.09
CA TYR A 232 -12.12 8.23 -18.46
C TYR A 232 -10.86 9.03 -18.86
N GLU A 233 -10.15 9.64 -17.91
CA GLU A 233 -8.96 10.48 -18.17
C GLU A 233 -7.65 9.70 -18.11
N ILE A 234 -7.68 8.46 -17.66
CA ILE A 234 -6.49 7.70 -17.32
C ILE A 234 -6.03 6.85 -18.51
N GLU A 235 -4.76 6.98 -18.85
CA GLU A 235 -4.12 6.13 -19.86
C GLU A 235 -4.10 4.65 -19.44
N ILE A 236 -4.57 3.77 -20.34
CA ILE A 236 -4.63 2.31 -20.13
C ILE A 236 -3.27 1.73 -19.70
N LYS A 237 -2.16 2.25 -20.23
CA LYS A 237 -0.80 1.81 -19.87
C LYS A 237 -0.50 1.92 -18.38
N LYS A 238 -0.99 2.97 -17.70
CA LYS A 238 -0.76 3.16 -16.26
C LYS A 238 -1.62 2.21 -15.41
N LEU A 239 -2.78 1.81 -15.94
CA LEU A 239 -3.67 0.85 -15.28
C LEU A 239 -3.13 -0.58 -15.35
N LYS A 240 -2.35 -0.92 -16.39
CA LYS A 240 -1.72 -2.25 -16.54
C LYS A 240 -0.75 -2.61 -15.40
N ASP A 241 -0.13 -1.60 -14.79
CA ASP A 241 0.81 -1.80 -13.68
C ASP A 241 0.11 -2.14 -12.35
N LEU A 242 -1.23 -2.04 -12.28
CA LEU A 242 -2.01 -2.28 -11.08
C LEU A 242 -2.35 -3.77 -10.93
N PRO A 243 -2.40 -4.31 -9.70
CA PRO A 243 -2.79 -5.69 -9.49
C PRO A 243 -4.28 -5.90 -9.76
N PHE A 244 -4.61 -7.12 -10.20
CA PHE A 244 -5.98 -7.55 -10.53
C PHE A 244 -6.99 -7.19 -9.44
N GLU A 245 -6.69 -7.48 -8.17
CA GLU A 245 -7.57 -7.20 -7.03
C GLU A 245 -7.92 -5.71 -6.90
N MET A 246 -6.99 -4.82 -7.25
CA MET A 246 -7.25 -3.38 -7.22
C MET A 246 -8.10 -2.95 -8.41
N ILE A 247 -7.82 -3.49 -9.61
CA ILE A 247 -8.63 -3.24 -10.81
C ILE A 247 -10.07 -3.70 -10.61
N LEU A 248 -10.26 -4.91 -10.04
CA LEU A 248 -11.57 -5.44 -9.68
C LEU A 248 -12.31 -4.50 -8.71
N LYS A 249 -11.62 -3.95 -7.71
CA LYS A 249 -12.21 -2.96 -6.78
C LYS A 249 -12.48 -1.60 -7.42
N ILE A 250 -11.72 -1.19 -8.42
CA ILE A 250 -11.95 0.03 -9.19
C ILE A 250 -13.24 -0.13 -10.03
N ILE A 251 -13.36 -1.22 -10.78
CA ILE A 251 -14.53 -1.46 -11.66
C ILE A 251 -15.80 -1.68 -10.84
N LYS A 252 -15.70 -2.39 -9.70
CA LYS A 252 -16.84 -2.57 -8.78
C LYS A 252 -17.24 -1.30 -8.03
N ASN A 253 -16.46 -0.22 -8.13
CA ASN A 253 -16.72 0.99 -7.36
C ASN A 253 -17.99 1.70 -7.88
N LYS A 254 -18.87 2.08 -6.96
CA LYS A 254 -20.09 2.85 -7.27
C LYS A 254 -19.83 4.24 -7.89
N HIS A 255 -18.60 4.73 -7.84
CA HIS A 255 -18.19 6.01 -8.40
C HIS A 255 -17.41 5.86 -9.71
N LEU A 256 -17.48 4.70 -10.37
CA LEU A 256 -16.86 4.50 -11.68
C LEU A 256 -17.51 5.44 -12.71
N CYS A 257 -16.69 6.28 -13.34
CA CYS A 257 -17.09 7.17 -14.42
C CYS A 257 -16.32 6.80 -15.69
N LEU A 258 -17.02 6.22 -16.66
CA LEU A 258 -16.50 5.90 -17.98
C LEU A 258 -16.89 7.00 -18.96
N GLU A 259 -16.14 7.14 -20.06
CA GLU A 259 -16.63 7.91 -21.20
C GLU A 259 -17.82 7.17 -21.82
N ASN A 260 -17.58 5.93 -22.27
CA ASN A 260 -18.57 5.01 -22.84
C ASN A 260 -18.24 3.55 -22.40
N GLU A 261 -19.17 2.62 -22.52
CA GLU A 261 -18.92 1.19 -22.26
C GLU A 261 -17.84 0.59 -23.18
N THR A 262 -17.71 1.10 -24.42
CA THR A 262 -16.62 0.74 -25.34
C THR A 262 -15.23 0.92 -24.70
N GLN A 263 -15.04 1.95 -23.86
CA GLN A 263 -13.77 2.18 -23.18
C GLN A 263 -13.44 1.03 -22.21
N LEU A 264 -14.43 0.57 -21.44
CA LEU A 264 -14.26 -0.54 -20.50
C LEU A 264 -14.03 -1.86 -21.25
N TYR A 265 -14.72 -2.06 -22.36
CA TYR A 265 -14.53 -3.23 -23.23
C TYR A 265 -13.10 -3.34 -23.75
N HIS A 266 -12.59 -2.29 -24.40
CA HIS A 266 -11.20 -2.29 -24.90
C HIS A 266 -10.18 -2.41 -23.77
N PHE A 267 -10.44 -1.76 -22.63
CA PHE A 267 -9.58 -1.92 -21.45
C PHE A 267 -9.48 -3.38 -21.00
N ILE A 268 -10.62 -4.07 -20.82
CA ILE A 268 -10.63 -5.48 -20.41
C ILE A 268 -9.94 -6.36 -21.44
N LYS A 269 -10.18 -6.13 -22.75
CA LYS A 269 -9.51 -6.85 -23.83
C LYS A 269 -7.98 -6.73 -23.74
N GLU A 270 -7.46 -5.53 -23.47
CA GLU A 270 -6.02 -5.34 -23.28
C GLU A 270 -5.47 -6.03 -22.02
N MET A 271 -6.25 -6.08 -20.93
CA MET A 271 -5.82 -6.73 -19.69
C MET A 271 -5.82 -8.26 -19.80
N ILE A 272 -6.71 -8.85 -20.61
CA ILE A 272 -6.76 -10.29 -20.86
C ILE A 272 -5.48 -10.81 -21.53
N LEU A 273 -4.82 -9.98 -22.33
CA LEU A 273 -3.52 -10.31 -22.93
C LEU A 273 -2.43 -10.53 -21.86
N ILE A 274 -2.62 -10.00 -20.64
CA ILE A 274 -1.68 -10.12 -19.51
C ILE A 274 -2.04 -11.33 -18.64
N SER A 275 -3.30 -11.45 -18.22
CA SER A 275 -3.79 -12.61 -17.47
C SER A 275 -5.20 -13.00 -17.88
N LYS A 276 -5.48 -14.30 -17.86
CA LYS A 276 -6.81 -14.85 -18.11
C LYS A 276 -7.80 -14.54 -16.98
N ASP A 277 -7.33 -14.14 -15.80
CA ASP A 277 -8.21 -13.81 -14.67
C ASP A 277 -9.12 -12.60 -14.97
N TYR A 278 -8.70 -11.74 -15.90
CA TYR A 278 -9.42 -10.55 -16.32
C TYR A 278 -10.70 -10.85 -17.11
N TYR A 279 -10.93 -12.08 -17.60
CA TYR A 279 -12.20 -12.46 -18.23
C TYR A 279 -13.40 -12.25 -17.30
N SER A 280 -13.22 -12.43 -15.99
CA SER A 280 -14.26 -12.19 -14.99
C SER A 280 -14.77 -10.75 -14.98
N LEU A 281 -14.00 -9.79 -15.50
CA LEU A 281 -14.40 -8.39 -15.57
C LEU A 281 -15.46 -8.11 -16.64
N PHE A 282 -15.61 -8.98 -17.65
CA PHE A 282 -16.69 -8.85 -18.63
C PHE A 282 -18.07 -8.91 -17.98
N SER A 283 -18.18 -9.50 -16.80
CA SER A 283 -19.40 -9.47 -16.01
C SER A 283 -19.82 -8.05 -15.58
N PHE A 284 -18.96 -7.04 -15.68
CA PHE A 284 -19.31 -5.66 -15.32
C PHE A 284 -19.67 -4.79 -16.52
N ILE A 285 -19.52 -5.29 -17.75
CA ILE A 285 -19.89 -4.55 -18.96
C ILE A 285 -21.39 -4.66 -19.19
N ASP A 286 -22.00 -3.53 -19.55
CA ASP A 286 -23.35 -3.51 -20.09
C ASP A 286 -23.31 -3.52 -21.63
N PHE A 287 -23.53 -4.70 -22.22
CA PHE A 287 -23.48 -4.89 -23.67
C PHE A 287 -24.52 -4.06 -24.43
N THR A 288 -25.57 -3.57 -23.76
CA THR A 288 -26.62 -2.74 -24.39
C THR A 288 -26.10 -1.37 -24.82
N PHE A 289 -25.03 -0.88 -24.20
CA PHE A 289 -24.41 0.42 -24.49
C PHE A 289 -23.10 0.29 -25.28
N LEU A 290 -22.76 -0.91 -25.78
CA LEU A 290 -21.63 -1.12 -26.68
C LEU A 290 -22.00 -0.76 -28.12
N LYS A 291 -20.99 -0.42 -28.92
CA LYS A 291 -21.14 -0.26 -30.36
C LYS A 291 -21.29 -1.63 -31.03
N GLU A 292 -22.00 -1.68 -32.16
CA GLU A 292 -22.16 -2.91 -32.95
C GLU A 292 -20.80 -3.55 -33.31
N GLU A 293 -19.82 -2.74 -33.69
CA GLU A 293 -18.44 -3.17 -34.00
C GLU A 293 -17.77 -3.89 -32.82
N ASP A 294 -17.98 -3.41 -31.59
CA ASP A 294 -17.39 -3.99 -30.37
C ASP A 294 -18.08 -5.32 -30.00
N ILE A 295 -19.37 -5.43 -30.28
CA ILE A 295 -20.17 -6.64 -30.04
C ILE A 295 -19.75 -7.74 -31.02
N ASP A 296 -19.59 -7.40 -32.30
CA ASP A 296 -19.09 -8.33 -33.30
C ASP A 296 -17.66 -8.80 -32.97
N ASP A 297 -16.80 -7.88 -32.53
CA ASP A 297 -15.46 -8.20 -32.05
C ASP A 297 -15.49 -9.12 -30.82
N PHE A 298 -16.41 -8.89 -29.87
CA PHE A 298 -16.58 -9.75 -28.70
C PHE A 298 -17.01 -11.17 -29.11
N ILE A 299 -18.04 -11.31 -29.94
CA ILE A 299 -18.58 -12.61 -30.36
C ILE A 299 -17.51 -13.43 -31.10
N THR A 300 -16.68 -12.76 -31.92
CA THR A 300 -15.63 -13.42 -32.69
C THR A 300 -14.39 -13.77 -31.89
N THR A 301 -14.02 -12.95 -30.89
CA THR A 301 -12.75 -13.08 -30.17
C THR A 301 -12.88 -13.75 -28.79
N PHE A 302 -14.07 -13.80 -28.21
CA PHE A 302 -14.28 -14.32 -26.85
C PHE A 302 -14.03 -15.84 -26.75
N ASN A 303 -13.27 -16.24 -25.74
CA ASN A 303 -13.02 -17.66 -25.47
C ASN A 303 -14.09 -18.21 -24.51
N PHE A 304 -14.92 -19.13 -25.02
CA PHE A 304 -16.02 -19.78 -24.30
C PHE A 304 -15.60 -20.52 -23.03
N GLU A 305 -14.35 -20.93 -22.88
CA GLU A 305 -13.84 -21.57 -21.65
C GLU A 305 -13.97 -20.67 -20.41
N TYR A 306 -14.00 -19.35 -20.60
CA TYR A 306 -14.12 -18.36 -19.53
C TYR A 306 -15.54 -17.79 -19.42
N LEU A 307 -16.52 -18.41 -20.07
CA LEU A 307 -17.91 -18.02 -19.93
C LEU A 307 -18.41 -18.38 -18.53
N ASP A 308 -18.57 -17.37 -17.69
CA ASP A 308 -19.20 -17.52 -16.39
C ASP A 308 -20.72 -17.22 -16.45
N LYS A 309 -21.45 -17.64 -15.41
CA LYS A 309 -22.90 -17.41 -15.30
C LYS A 309 -23.27 -15.92 -15.35
N SER A 310 -22.41 -15.05 -14.84
CA SER A 310 -22.67 -13.62 -14.78
C SER A 310 -22.52 -12.96 -16.15
N ILE A 311 -21.46 -13.28 -16.90
CA ILE A 311 -21.24 -12.89 -18.30
C ILE A 311 -22.40 -13.40 -19.16
N TRP A 312 -22.75 -14.68 -19.04
CA TRP A 312 -23.87 -15.24 -19.77
C TRP A 312 -25.19 -14.52 -19.50
N SER A 313 -25.46 -14.17 -18.24
CA SER A 313 -26.65 -13.40 -17.89
C SER A 313 -26.70 -12.01 -18.55
N ARG A 314 -25.56 -11.34 -18.75
CA ARG A 314 -25.49 -10.05 -19.45
C ARG A 314 -25.69 -10.22 -20.96
N ILE A 315 -25.13 -11.28 -21.53
CA ILE A 315 -25.36 -11.62 -22.94
C ILE A 315 -26.86 -11.88 -23.17
N CYS A 316 -27.51 -12.63 -22.28
CA CYS A 316 -28.95 -12.87 -22.35
C CYS A 316 -29.80 -11.60 -22.18
N SER A 317 -29.39 -10.65 -21.33
CA SER A 317 -30.13 -9.38 -21.20
C SER A 317 -30.04 -8.56 -22.48
N TYR A 318 -28.85 -8.46 -23.09
CA TYR A 318 -28.67 -7.84 -24.40
C TYR A 318 -29.58 -8.44 -25.48
N PHE A 319 -29.61 -9.77 -25.60
CA PHE A 319 -30.50 -10.44 -26.55
C PHE A 319 -31.99 -10.18 -26.25
N SER A 320 -32.38 -10.18 -24.97
CA SER A 320 -33.77 -9.97 -24.58
C SER A 320 -34.27 -8.57 -24.92
N GLU A 321 -33.43 -7.55 -24.75
CA GLU A 321 -33.78 -6.17 -25.07
C GLU A 321 -33.87 -5.92 -26.58
N ASN A 322 -32.90 -6.43 -27.34
CA ASN A 322 -32.93 -6.34 -28.81
C ASN A 322 -34.09 -7.14 -29.42
N HIS A 323 -34.43 -8.29 -28.83
CA HIS A 323 -35.57 -9.09 -29.28
C HIS A 323 -36.93 -8.41 -29.00
N LYS A 324 -37.07 -7.65 -27.90
CA LYS A 324 -38.26 -6.81 -27.68
C LYS A 324 -38.38 -5.71 -28.74
N PHE A 325 -37.25 -5.14 -29.17
CA PHE A 325 -37.22 -4.16 -30.26
C PHE A 325 -37.73 -4.77 -31.58
N ILE A 326 -37.35 -6.02 -31.88
CA ILE A 326 -37.82 -6.75 -33.06
C ILE A 326 -39.34 -7.03 -33.03
N GLN A 327 -39.91 -7.37 -31.86
CA GLN A 327 -41.37 -7.56 -31.74
C GLN A 327 -42.18 -6.28 -31.94
N SER A 328 -41.57 -5.10 -31.78
CA SER A 328 -42.21 -3.80 -32.02
C SER A 328 -42.28 -3.43 -33.52
N MET A 329 -41.44 -4.05 -34.36
CA MET A 329 -41.53 -3.93 -35.81
C MET A 329 -42.59 -4.90 -36.33
N LYS A 330 -43.77 -4.36 -36.68
CA LYS A 330 -44.82 -5.14 -37.35
C LYS A 330 -44.25 -5.78 -38.61
N THR A 331 -44.23 -7.10 -38.65
CA THR A 331 -43.99 -7.86 -39.87
C THR A 331 -45.28 -7.89 -40.67
N CYS A 332 -45.32 -7.18 -41.80
CA CYS A 332 -46.28 -7.50 -42.86
C CYS A 332 -45.80 -8.80 -43.51
N LYS A 333 -46.62 -9.85 -43.39
CA LYS A 333 -46.46 -11.09 -44.17
C LYS A 333 -47.03 -10.92 -45.56
#